data_AF-A0A2A6LJV4-F1
#
_entry.id   AF-A0A2A6LJV4-F1
#
_cell.length_a   1.000
_cell.length_b   1.000
_cell.length_c   1.000
_cell.angle_alpha   90.00
_cell.angle_beta   90.00
_cell.angle_gamma   90.00
#
_symmetry.space_group_name_H-M   'P 1'
#
loop_
_entity.id
_entity.type
_entity.pdbx_description
1 polymer ?
#
loop_
_entity_poly.entity_id
_entity_poly.type
_entity_poly.pdbx_seq_one_letter_code
_entity_poly.pdbx_strand_id
1 'polypeptide(L)'
;MQAQGLRALCVVGACLLAAPASAEQAPLPKTQPFKLDAGTGCFNYTGSAGMFVGQFKRGAYVSVLMDNPERIPVLDAPDYKTNGPASWFGPLPKSGSYTIMFMPRYLHGSPGTVEICGRTTPPGATDFTPQEAVRLNKLADDIMENDPYSKALLEEPKTLPTEALNDKQPDVCGFRVRDVTMRAGSGADASPLQPRVAGSVKHFANLYESPFDVFAICTPSKAGQSPKTVKLPNNTKDCYFAGEKFECSYLVDGEMVPVE
;
A
#
# COMPACT_ATOMS: atom_id res chain seq x y z
N MET A 1 30.26 -85.06 18.65
CA MET A 1 30.83 -84.42 17.44
C MET A 1 29.68 -84.04 16.52
N GLN A 2 29.32 -82.77 16.42
CA GLN A 2 28.39 -82.30 15.38
C GLN A 2 28.57 -80.80 15.14
N ALA A 3 28.47 -80.46 13.86
CA ALA A 3 29.08 -79.35 13.15
C ALA A 3 28.61 -77.94 13.55
N GLN A 4 29.56 -77.00 13.51
CA GLN A 4 29.35 -75.56 13.53
C GLN A 4 28.81 -75.11 12.16
N GLY A 5 27.61 -74.55 12.15
CA GLY A 5 27.01 -73.93 10.96
C GLY A 5 27.22 -72.42 10.95
N LEU A 6 28.09 -71.97 10.04
CA LEU A 6 28.30 -70.56 9.67
C LEU A 6 26.96 -69.93 9.23
N ARG A 7 26.49 -68.89 9.91
CA ARG A 7 25.39 -68.03 9.42
C ARG A 7 25.97 -66.73 8.88
N ALA A 8 25.92 -66.62 7.55
CA ALA A 8 26.34 -65.45 6.79
C ALA A 8 25.46 -64.23 7.10
N LEU A 9 26.11 -63.08 7.30
CA LEU A 9 25.49 -61.75 7.31
C LEU A 9 24.98 -61.40 5.91
N CYS A 10 23.66 -61.26 5.75
CA CYS A 10 23.08 -60.50 4.64
C CYS A 10 22.85 -59.06 5.09
N VAL A 11 23.78 -58.17 4.76
CA VAL A 11 23.57 -56.72 4.83
C VAL A 11 22.70 -56.34 3.64
N VAL A 12 21.39 -56.20 3.87
CA VAL A 12 20.46 -55.64 2.88
C VAL A 12 20.66 -54.12 2.90
N GLY A 13 21.51 -53.64 2.00
CA GLY A 13 21.66 -52.22 1.70
C GLY A 13 20.39 -51.72 1.01
N ALA A 14 19.49 -51.10 1.78
CA ALA A 14 18.35 -50.38 1.24
C ALA A 14 18.86 -49.10 0.55
N CYS A 15 18.98 -49.13 -0.78
CA CYS A 15 19.14 -47.94 -1.60
C CYS A 15 17.88 -47.07 -1.46
N LEU A 16 17.91 -46.09 -0.55
CA LEU A 16 16.97 -44.97 -0.53
C LEU A 16 17.25 -44.11 -1.77
N LEU A 17 16.62 -44.46 -2.89
CA LEU A 17 16.51 -43.57 -4.04
C LEU A 17 15.68 -42.36 -3.59
N ALA A 18 16.34 -41.24 -3.33
CA ALA A 18 15.68 -39.96 -3.19
C ALA A 18 14.91 -39.68 -4.48
N ALA A 19 13.59 -39.89 -4.45
CA ALA A 19 12.73 -39.46 -5.54
C ALA A 19 12.93 -37.95 -5.71
N PRO A 20 13.14 -37.45 -6.94
CA PRO A 20 13.16 -36.03 -7.16
C PRO A 20 11.79 -35.50 -6.72
N ALA A 21 11.79 -34.68 -5.68
CA ALA A 21 10.62 -33.87 -5.36
C ALA A 21 10.39 -32.98 -6.57
N SER A 22 9.49 -33.38 -7.46
CA SER A 22 8.90 -32.46 -8.43
C SER A 22 8.31 -31.34 -7.59
N ALA A 23 8.99 -30.21 -7.57
CA ALA A 23 8.42 -28.96 -7.10
C ALA A 23 7.23 -28.70 -8.04
N GLU A 24 6.06 -29.15 -7.62
CA GLU A 24 4.81 -28.97 -8.35
C GLU A 24 4.57 -27.47 -8.38
N GLN A 25 4.90 -26.88 -9.52
CA GLN A 25 4.81 -25.45 -9.71
C GLN A 25 3.32 -25.10 -9.73
N ALA A 26 2.83 -24.63 -8.59
CA ALA A 26 1.42 -24.31 -8.41
C ALA A 26 0.95 -23.43 -9.58
N PRO A 27 -0.18 -23.78 -10.23
CA PRO A 27 -0.64 -23.04 -11.39
C PRO A 27 -0.82 -21.57 -11.03
N LEU A 28 -0.36 -20.68 -11.93
CA LEU A 28 -0.48 -19.24 -11.73
C LEU A 28 -1.95 -18.84 -11.53
N PRO A 29 -2.26 -17.94 -10.60
CA PRO A 29 -3.63 -17.53 -10.34
C PRO A 29 -4.25 -16.88 -11.58
N LYS A 30 -5.43 -17.36 -11.95
CA LYS A 30 -6.20 -16.78 -13.05
C LYS A 30 -6.59 -15.34 -12.70
N THR A 31 -6.24 -14.41 -13.58
CA THR A 31 -6.58 -12.99 -13.47
C THR A 31 -7.90 -12.71 -14.17
N GLN A 32 -8.81 -12.01 -13.49
CA GLN A 32 -10.11 -11.60 -14.02
C GLN A 32 -10.23 -10.07 -14.02
N PRO A 33 -10.19 -9.42 -15.20
CA PRO A 33 -10.52 -8.00 -15.27
C PRO A 33 -12.01 -7.81 -14.99
N PHE A 34 -12.36 -6.71 -14.30
CA PHE A 34 -13.76 -6.37 -14.05
C PHE A 34 -14.03 -4.88 -14.22
N LYS A 35 -15.31 -4.57 -14.42
CA LYS A 35 -15.87 -3.22 -14.40
C LYS A 35 -17.09 -3.24 -13.52
N LEU A 36 -17.23 -2.22 -12.67
CA LEU A 36 -18.43 -2.05 -11.87
C LEU A 36 -19.59 -1.68 -12.80
N ASP A 37 -20.76 -2.26 -12.54
CA ASP A 37 -21.98 -1.88 -13.20
C ASP A 37 -22.35 -0.43 -12.83
N ALA A 38 -22.83 0.34 -13.80
CA ALA A 38 -23.09 1.77 -13.62
C ALA A 38 -24.32 2.06 -12.75
N GLY A 39 -25.29 1.13 -12.70
CA GLY A 39 -26.51 1.29 -11.92
C GLY A 39 -26.35 0.87 -10.47
N THR A 40 -25.68 -0.26 -10.24
CA THR A 40 -25.51 -0.86 -8.91
C THR A 40 -24.19 -0.49 -8.23
N GLY A 41 -23.17 -0.10 -9.01
CA GLY A 41 -21.82 0.11 -8.50
C GLY A 41 -21.10 -1.18 -8.10
N CYS A 42 -21.63 -2.34 -8.52
CA CYS A 42 -21.14 -3.67 -8.13
C CYS A 42 -20.74 -4.52 -9.34
N PHE A 43 -19.89 -5.50 -9.09
CA PHE A 43 -19.48 -6.54 -10.03
C PHE A 43 -19.65 -7.90 -9.36
N ASN A 44 -20.32 -8.82 -10.04
CA ASN A 44 -20.58 -10.17 -9.57
C ASN A 44 -19.81 -11.18 -10.42
N TYR A 45 -19.17 -12.15 -9.77
CA TYR A 45 -18.39 -13.19 -10.43
C TYR A 45 -18.59 -14.54 -9.77
N THR A 46 -18.73 -15.59 -10.57
CA THR A 46 -18.69 -16.98 -10.14
C THR A 46 -17.63 -17.73 -10.94
N GLY A 47 -16.65 -18.30 -10.23
CA GLY A 47 -15.57 -19.05 -10.88
C GLY A 47 -14.33 -19.19 -10.00
N SER A 48 -13.19 -19.44 -10.64
CA SER A 48 -11.93 -19.83 -9.98
C SER A 48 -10.83 -18.76 -10.03
N ALA A 49 -11.15 -17.52 -10.39
CA ALA A 49 -10.18 -16.42 -10.41
C ALA A 49 -9.55 -16.21 -9.02
N GLY A 50 -8.21 -16.15 -8.98
CA GLY A 50 -7.45 -15.87 -7.76
C GLY A 50 -7.06 -14.39 -7.63
N MET A 51 -7.29 -13.60 -8.69
CA MET A 51 -6.95 -12.19 -8.75
C MET A 51 -7.94 -11.42 -9.61
N PHE A 52 -8.39 -10.26 -9.12
CA PHE A 52 -9.29 -9.36 -9.83
C PHE A 52 -8.62 -8.01 -10.06
N VAL A 53 -8.78 -7.44 -11.25
CA VAL A 53 -8.19 -6.15 -11.60
C VAL A 53 -9.29 -5.22 -12.12
N GLY A 54 -9.45 -4.07 -11.47
CA GLY A 54 -10.49 -3.10 -11.80
C GLY A 54 -10.02 -1.66 -11.57
N GLN A 55 -10.75 -0.70 -12.15
CA GLN A 55 -10.46 0.71 -11.95
C GLN A 55 -11.37 1.32 -10.89
N PHE A 56 -10.77 2.06 -9.96
CA PHE A 56 -11.49 2.83 -8.95
C PHE A 56 -11.05 4.29 -8.93
N LYS A 57 -11.90 5.15 -8.37
CA LYS A 57 -11.62 6.58 -8.18
C LYS A 57 -11.01 6.82 -6.79
N ARG A 58 -10.20 7.87 -6.67
CA ARG A 58 -9.74 8.40 -5.38
C ARG A 58 -10.93 8.66 -4.45
N GLY A 59 -10.77 8.37 -3.16
CA GLY A 59 -11.79 8.52 -2.13
C GLY A 59 -12.83 7.41 -2.10
N ALA A 60 -12.81 6.48 -3.05
CA ALA A 60 -13.74 5.35 -3.04
C ALA A 60 -13.48 4.40 -1.87
N TYR A 61 -14.53 3.73 -1.43
CA TYR A 61 -14.51 2.58 -0.54
C TYR A 61 -14.87 1.34 -1.37
N VAL A 62 -14.15 0.26 -1.16
CA VAL A 62 -14.33 -0.99 -1.89
C VAL A 62 -14.78 -2.06 -0.91
N SER A 63 -15.90 -2.70 -1.19
CA SER A 63 -16.35 -3.88 -0.46
C SER A 63 -16.13 -5.14 -1.29
N VAL A 64 -15.62 -6.18 -0.64
CA VAL A 64 -15.48 -7.51 -1.23
C VAL A 64 -16.25 -8.49 -0.35
N LEU A 65 -17.30 -9.07 -0.91
CA LEU A 65 -18.10 -10.11 -0.28
C LEU A 65 -17.86 -11.44 -1.00
N MET A 66 -17.74 -12.52 -0.24
CA MET A 66 -17.53 -13.86 -0.77
C MET A 66 -18.34 -14.90 -0.03
N ASP A 67 -18.59 -16.02 -0.70
CA ASP A 67 -19.23 -17.20 -0.13
C ASP A 67 -18.27 -18.07 0.69
N ASN A 68 -16.98 -18.07 0.35
CA ASN A 68 -15.96 -18.84 1.06
C ASN A 68 -15.19 -17.98 2.08
N PRO A 69 -15.37 -18.19 3.40
CA PRO A 69 -14.73 -17.39 4.45
C PRO A 69 -13.23 -17.68 4.61
N GLU A 70 -12.71 -18.79 4.07
CA GLU A 70 -11.28 -19.09 4.13
C GLU A 70 -10.46 -18.22 3.17
N ARG A 71 -11.13 -17.63 2.18
CA ARG A 71 -10.53 -16.64 1.28
C ARG A 71 -10.62 -15.28 1.95
N ILE A 72 -9.48 -14.66 2.18
CA ILE A 72 -9.35 -13.33 2.76
C ILE A 72 -8.92 -12.41 1.62
N PRO A 73 -9.76 -11.44 1.20
CA PRO A 73 -9.37 -10.50 0.16
C PRO A 73 -8.28 -9.57 0.68
N VAL A 74 -7.37 -9.19 -0.21
CA VAL A 74 -6.26 -8.27 0.04
C VAL A 74 -6.25 -7.25 -1.08
N LEU A 75 -6.21 -5.97 -0.71
CA LEU A 75 -6.14 -4.83 -1.61
C LEU A 75 -5.00 -3.91 -1.16
N ASP A 76 -4.32 -3.24 -2.11
CA ASP A 76 -3.36 -2.17 -1.81
C ASP A 76 -4.08 -0.88 -1.40
N ALA A 77 -4.81 -0.96 -0.28
CA ALA A 77 -5.60 0.10 0.31
C ALA A 77 -5.74 -0.14 1.83
N PRO A 78 -5.98 0.92 2.63
CA PRO A 78 -6.22 0.76 4.06
C PRO A 78 -7.45 -0.13 4.32
N ASP A 79 -7.33 -1.08 5.25
CA ASP A 79 -8.47 -1.86 5.71
C ASP A 79 -9.44 -0.96 6.49
N TYR A 80 -10.72 -1.03 6.14
CA TYR A 80 -11.79 -0.32 6.83
C TYR A 80 -12.59 -1.32 7.65
N LYS A 81 -12.49 -1.27 8.98
CA LYS A 81 -13.15 -2.25 9.85
C LYS A 81 -14.65 -1.99 9.93
N THR A 82 -15.44 -3.03 9.70
CA THR A 82 -16.89 -3.03 9.90
C THR A 82 -17.32 -4.32 10.58
N ASN A 83 -18.51 -4.33 11.18
CA ASN A 83 -19.11 -5.53 11.76
C ASN A 83 -19.83 -6.42 10.72
N GLY A 84 -19.74 -6.06 9.42
CA GLY A 84 -20.43 -6.76 8.34
C GLY A 84 -19.64 -7.97 7.80
N PRO A 85 -20.29 -8.84 7.01
CA PRO A 85 -19.64 -10.01 6.41
C PRO A 85 -18.67 -9.66 5.26
N ALA A 86 -18.77 -8.45 4.70
CA ALA A 86 -17.89 -8.00 3.64
C ALA A 86 -16.58 -7.43 4.21
N SER A 87 -15.47 -7.71 3.53
CA SER A 87 -14.20 -7.01 3.78
C SER A 87 -14.24 -5.64 3.10
N TRP A 88 -13.90 -4.59 3.84
CA TRP A 88 -13.94 -3.22 3.35
C TRP A 88 -12.55 -2.62 3.30
N PHE A 89 -12.31 -1.82 2.26
CA PHE A 89 -11.06 -1.12 2.02
C PHE A 89 -11.33 0.33 1.64
N GLY A 90 -10.43 1.23 2.03
CA GLY A 90 -10.47 2.64 1.66
C GLY A 90 -10.46 3.59 2.87
N PRO A 91 -10.56 4.91 2.61
CA PRO A 91 -10.70 5.54 1.28
C PRO A 91 -9.47 5.33 0.39
N LEU A 92 -9.68 5.12 -0.91
CA LEU A 92 -8.57 4.91 -1.86
C LEU A 92 -7.75 6.19 -2.05
N PRO A 93 -6.41 6.14 -1.97
CA PRO A 93 -5.58 7.35 -2.01
C PRO A 93 -5.47 7.97 -3.41
N LYS A 94 -5.71 7.20 -4.48
CA LYS A 94 -5.60 7.66 -5.88
C LYS A 94 -6.64 7.00 -6.78
N SER A 95 -6.89 7.61 -7.93
CA SER A 95 -7.64 6.96 -9.01
C SER A 95 -6.68 6.07 -9.80
N GLY A 96 -7.12 4.88 -10.19
CA GLY A 96 -6.28 3.98 -11.00
C GLY A 96 -6.76 2.54 -11.02
N SER A 97 -5.93 1.68 -11.59
CA SER A 97 -6.12 0.22 -11.55
C SER A 97 -5.67 -0.32 -10.20
N TYR A 98 -6.54 -1.10 -9.57
CA TYR A 98 -6.28 -1.79 -8.32
C TYR A 98 -6.44 -3.29 -8.51
N THR A 99 -5.67 -4.03 -7.74
CA THR A 99 -5.63 -5.49 -7.77
C THR A 99 -6.14 -6.03 -6.45
N ILE A 100 -7.18 -6.86 -6.51
CA ILE A 100 -7.71 -7.60 -5.37
C ILE A 100 -7.18 -9.04 -5.49
N MET A 101 -6.44 -9.49 -4.49
CA MET A 101 -5.94 -10.86 -4.38
C MET A 101 -6.63 -11.57 -3.21
N PHE A 102 -6.50 -12.89 -3.11
CA PHE A 102 -6.99 -13.64 -1.96
C PHE A 102 -5.87 -14.40 -1.26
N MET A 103 -5.96 -14.48 0.06
CA MET A 103 -5.14 -15.33 0.91
C MET A 103 -6.01 -16.40 1.57
N PRO A 104 -5.47 -17.60 1.83
CA PRO A 104 -4.13 -18.08 1.45
C PRO A 104 -4.06 -18.51 -0.03
N ARG A 105 -2.83 -18.48 -0.59
CA ARG A 105 -2.61 -18.76 -2.03
C ARG A 105 -2.96 -20.17 -2.46
N TYR A 106 -2.93 -21.15 -1.54
CA TYR A 106 -3.28 -22.53 -1.88
C TYR A 106 -4.77 -22.71 -2.23
N LEU A 107 -5.62 -21.73 -1.88
CA LEU A 107 -7.03 -21.71 -2.30
C LEU A 107 -7.23 -21.02 -3.66
N HIS A 108 -6.16 -20.56 -4.33
CA HIS A 108 -6.28 -20.05 -5.70
C HIS A 108 -6.77 -21.17 -6.61
N GLY A 109 -7.78 -20.89 -7.44
CA GLY A 109 -8.36 -21.88 -8.35
C GLY A 109 -9.59 -22.63 -7.81
N SER A 110 -9.91 -22.57 -6.51
CA SER A 110 -11.19 -23.11 -6.05
C SER A 110 -12.38 -22.28 -6.59
N PRO A 111 -13.50 -22.90 -6.97
CA PRO A 111 -14.67 -22.15 -7.40
C PRO A 111 -15.26 -21.38 -6.20
N GLY A 112 -15.75 -20.17 -6.45
CA GLY A 112 -16.48 -19.38 -5.46
C GLY A 112 -17.21 -18.21 -6.12
N THR A 113 -18.02 -17.54 -5.33
CA THR A 113 -18.79 -16.35 -5.71
C THR A 113 -18.16 -15.13 -5.05
N VAL A 114 -17.90 -14.10 -5.84
CA VAL A 114 -17.30 -12.84 -5.39
C VAL A 114 -18.16 -11.68 -5.87
N GLU A 115 -18.56 -10.84 -4.93
CA GLU A 115 -19.18 -9.55 -5.21
C GLU A 115 -18.20 -8.43 -4.81
N ILE A 116 -17.90 -7.54 -5.76
CA ILE A 116 -17.01 -6.40 -5.56
C ILE A 116 -17.80 -5.13 -5.83
N CYS A 117 -17.95 -4.26 -4.84
CA CYS A 117 -18.65 -2.97 -5.02
C CYS A 117 -17.72 -1.79 -4.72
N GLY A 118 -17.93 -0.69 -5.42
CA GLY A 118 -17.29 0.59 -5.15
C GLY A 118 -18.30 1.63 -4.70
N ARG A 119 -18.02 2.36 -3.62
CA ARG A 119 -18.86 3.43 -3.08
C ARG A 119 -18.04 4.69 -2.83
N THR A 120 -18.69 5.85 -2.82
CA THR A 120 -18.04 7.14 -2.48
C THR A 120 -18.18 7.49 -1.00
N THR A 121 -18.99 6.75 -0.25
CA THR A 121 -19.25 6.94 1.17
C THR A 121 -18.76 5.74 1.98
N PRO A 122 -18.31 5.97 3.23
CA PRO A 122 -17.87 4.88 4.09
C PRO A 122 -19.04 3.95 4.43
N PRO A 123 -18.78 2.66 4.64
CA PRO A 123 -19.81 1.73 5.11
C PRO A 123 -20.31 2.15 6.49
N GLY A 124 -21.63 2.02 6.71
CA GLY A 124 -22.30 2.49 7.93
C GLY A 124 -22.76 3.95 7.89
N ALA A 125 -22.37 4.73 6.88
CA ALA A 125 -22.93 6.07 6.67
C ALA A 125 -24.38 6.05 6.14
N THR A 126 -24.96 4.86 5.90
CA THR A 126 -26.31 4.70 5.32
C THR A 126 -27.44 4.70 6.34
N ASP A 127 -27.19 4.98 7.61
CA ASP A 127 -28.26 5.16 8.60
C ASP A 127 -28.75 6.62 8.71
N PHE A 128 -28.37 7.47 7.76
CA PHE A 128 -29.02 8.76 7.62
C PHE A 128 -30.36 8.55 6.94
N THR A 129 -31.44 8.78 7.70
CA THR A 129 -32.78 8.92 7.12
C THR A 129 -32.72 9.97 6.00
N PRO A 130 -33.63 9.93 5.01
CA PRO A 130 -33.67 10.97 3.98
C PRO A 130 -33.68 12.39 4.56
N GLN A 131 -34.27 12.59 5.74
CA GLN A 131 -34.21 13.88 6.45
C GLN A 131 -32.82 14.21 6.99
N GLU A 132 -32.11 13.23 7.57
CA GLU A 132 -30.76 13.42 8.12
C GLU A 132 -29.75 13.69 6.99
N ALA A 133 -29.89 13.04 5.83
CA ALA A 133 -29.08 13.33 4.65
C ALA A 133 -29.30 14.77 4.14
N VAL A 134 -30.55 15.23 4.09
CA VAL A 134 -30.87 16.64 3.77
C VAL A 134 -30.27 17.59 4.82
N ARG A 135 -30.33 17.22 6.10
CA ARG A 135 -29.75 18.01 7.20
C ARG A 135 -28.23 18.11 7.08
N LEU A 136 -27.55 17.02 6.75
CA LEU A 136 -26.09 16.98 6.54
C LEU A 136 -25.67 17.77 5.31
N ASN A 137 -26.40 17.69 4.21
CA ASN A 137 -26.13 18.51 3.03
C ASN A 137 -26.31 19.99 3.35
N LYS A 138 -27.40 20.36 4.02
CA LYS A 138 -27.62 21.74 4.47
C LYS A 138 -26.51 22.21 5.41
N LEU A 139 -26.07 21.37 6.34
CA LEU A 139 -24.98 21.71 7.26
C LEU A 139 -23.66 21.93 6.51
N ALA A 140 -23.36 21.10 5.51
CA ALA A 140 -22.17 21.26 4.67
C ALA A 140 -22.22 22.58 3.88
N ASP A 141 -23.38 22.91 3.31
CA ASP A 141 -23.61 24.19 2.62
C ASP A 141 -23.48 25.38 3.58
N ASP A 142 -24.09 25.30 4.77
CA ASP A 142 -24.02 26.35 5.79
C ASP A 142 -22.59 26.56 6.29
N ILE A 143 -21.79 25.50 6.44
CA ILE A 143 -20.35 25.59 6.78
C ILE A 143 -19.60 26.26 5.64
N MET A 144 -19.80 25.83 4.38
CA MET A 144 -19.12 26.46 3.24
C MET A 144 -19.49 27.95 3.08
N GLU A 145 -20.72 28.34 3.37
CA GLU A 145 -21.18 29.71 3.22
C GLU A 145 -20.74 30.62 4.38
N ASN A 146 -20.67 30.10 5.60
CA ASN A 146 -20.45 30.91 6.79
C ASN A 146 -19.06 30.75 7.41
N ASP A 147 -18.28 29.72 7.05
CA ASP A 147 -16.91 29.57 7.54
C ASP A 147 -15.95 30.47 6.75
N PRO A 148 -15.33 31.48 7.40
CA PRO A 148 -14.37 32.36 6.75
C PRO A 148 -13.13 31.60 6.22
N TYR A 149 -12.76 30.46 6.81
CA TYR A 149 -11.64 29.65 6.33
C TYR A 149 -11.96 28.92 5.02
N SER A 150 -13.18 28.39 4.90
CA SER A 150 -13.65 27.71 3.68
C SER A 150 -13.71 28.64 2.48
N LYS A 151 -14.08 29.92 2.68
CA LYS A 151 -14.03 30.95 1.62
C LYS A 151 -12.60 31.27 1.21
N ALA A 152 -11.69 31.42 2.17
CA ALA A 152 -10.28 31.70 1.88
C ALA A 152 -9.63 30.61 1.00
N LEU A 153 -9.94 29.33 1.25
CA LEU A 153 -9.45 28.21 0.45
C LEU A 153 -10.01 28.18 -1.00
N LEU A 154 -11.19 28.73 -1.22
CA LEU A 154 -11.79 28.83 -2.55
C LEU A 154 -11.31 30.07 -3.31
N GLU A 155 -10.95 31.13 -2.60
CA GLU A 155 -10.38 32.37 -3.14
C GLU A 155 -8.85 32.31 -3.34
N GLU A 156 -8.17 31.29 -2.82
CA GLU A 156 -6.74 31.11 -3.06
C GLU A 156 -6.44 30.98 -4.58
N PRO A 157 -5.62 31.87 -5.15
CA PRO A 157 -5.26 31.82 -6.56
C PRO A 157 -4.51 30.53 -6.87
N LYS A 158 -5.06 29.72 -7.79
CA LYS A 158 -4.49 28.44 -8.27
C LYS A 158 -3.12 28.52 -8.94
N THR A 159 -2.52 29.71 -9.01
CA THR A 159 -1.16 29.87 -9.53
C THR A 159 -0.20 29.94 -8.36
N LEU A 160 0.51 28.82 -8.12
CA LEU A 160 1.76 28.85 -7.38
C LEU A 160 2.64 29.98 -7.96
N PRO A 161 3.05 30.98 -7.16
CA PRO A 161 3.99 31.98 -7.62
C PRO A 161 5.28 31.25 -8.01
N THR A 162 5.62 31.32 -9.29
CA THR A 162 6.97 30.98 -9.76
C THR A 162 7.83 32.20 -9.48
N GLU A 163 8.09 32.50 -8.21
CA GLU A 163 9.03 33.55 -7.82
C GLU A 163 10.07 33.00 -6.84
N ALA A 164 11.27 32.85 -7.38
CA ALA A 164 12.57 33.01 -6.74
C ALA A 164 12.65 32.64 -5.24
N LEU A 165 12.79 31.36 -4.95
CA LEU A 165 13.36 30.95 -3.67
C LEU A 165 14.84 31.35 -3.66
N ASN A 166 15.15 32.33 -2.81
CA ASN A 166 16.50 32.67 -2.41
C ASN A 166 17.24 31.43 -1.88
N ASP A 167 18.37 31.14 -2.53
CA ASP A 167 19.47 30.31 -2.04
C ASP A 167 19.85 30.75 -0.62
N LYS A 168 19.55 29.95 0.42
CA LYS A 168 20.34 29.87 1.68
C LYS A 168 19.77 28.93 2.75
N GLN A 169 19.02 27.89 2.40
CA GLN A 169 18.76 26.80 3.34
C GLN A 169 19.58 25.58 2.92
N PRO A 170 20.45 25.03 3.80
CA PRO A 170 21.31 23.92 3.42
C PRO A 170 20.47 22.67 3.19
N ASP A 171 20.38 22.25 1.92
CA ASP A 171 19.84 20.96 1.52
C ASP A 171 20.59 19.84 2.27
N VAL A 172 19.86 18.85 2.75
CA VAL A 172 20.40 17.68 3.49
C VAL A 172 21.53 16.98 2.72
N CYS A 173 21.45 16.96 1.40
CA CYS A 173 22.48 16.38 0.54
C CYS A 173 23.62 17.37 0.21
N GLY A 174 23.39 18.67 0.36
CA GLY A 174 24.34 19.75 0.03
C GLY A 174 24.49 20.03 -1.48
N PHE A 175 23.62 19.45 -2.32
CA PHE A 175 23.58 19.63 -3.76
C PHE A 175 22.22 19.22 -4.33
N ARG A 176 21.92 19.68 -5.56
CA ARG A 176 20.70 19.28 -6.28
C ARG A 176 20.70 17.79 -6.58
N VAL A 177 19.65 17.12 -6.10
CA VAL A 177 19.49 15.67 -6.18
C VAL A 177 18.53 15.32 -7.31
N ARG A 178 18.85 14.26 -8.07
CA ARG A 178 18.00 13.67 -9.10
C ARG A 178 17.07 12.61 -8.52
N ASP A 179 17.60 11.82 -7.59
CA ASP A 179 16.92 10.68 -7.00
C ASP A 179 17.41 10.44 -5.56
N VAL A 180 16.51 10.02 -4.69
CA VAL A 180 16.81 9.69 -3.29
C VAL A 180 16.26 8.32 -2.96
N THR A 181 17.16 7.42 -2.57
CA THR A 181 16.78 6.10 -2.07
C THR A 181 17.03 6.04 -0.57
N MET A 182 16.05 5.61 0.21
CA MET A 182 16.26 5.32 1.64
C MET A 182 16.59 3.84 1.86
N ARG A 183 17.50 3.56 2.79
CA ARG A 183 17.86 2.21 3.25
C ARG A 183 17.90 2.16 4.76
N ALA A 184 17.31 1.13 5.36
CA ALA A 184 17.59 0.80 6.76
C ALA A 184 18.96 0.10 6.87
N GLY A 185 19.65 0.28 7.99
CA GLY A 185 20.96 -0.32 8.28
C GLY A 185 20.93 -1.85 8.20
N SER A 186 22.12 -2.45 8.10
CA SER A 186 22.30 -3.90 7.93
C SER A 186 21.62 -4.69 9.06
N GLY A 187 20.53 -5.38 8.75
CA GLY A 187 19.79 -6.22 9.69
C GLY A 187 18.27 -6.19 9.53
N ALA A 188 17.72 -5.19 8.82
CA ALA A 188 16.30 -5.17 8.48
C ALA A 188 16.08 -5.60 7.02
N ASP A 189 15.10 -6.46 6.79
CA ASP A 189 14.46 -6.63 5.48
C ASP A 189 13.72 -5.34 5.12
N ALA A 190 14.47 -4.27 4.83
CA ALA A 190 13.93 -3.04 4.29
C ALA A 190 13.44 -3.35 2.88
N SER A 191 12.13 -3.52 2.74
CA SER A 191 11.48 -3.60 1.44
C SER A 191 12.00 -2.44 0.58
N PRO A 192 12.49 -2.70 -0.65
CA PRO A 192 12.96 -1.64 -1.53
C PRO A 192 11.81 -0.66 -1.76
N LEU A 193 11.99 0.57 -1.29
CA LEU A 193 11.05 1.66 -1.48
C LEU A 193 10.90 1.87 -2.99
N GLN A 194 9.72 1.56 -3.54
CA GLN A 194 9.48 1.73 -4.95
C GLN A 194 9.42 3.22 -5.30
N PRO A 195 10.21 3.70 -6.27
CA PRO A 195 10.13 5.08 -6.71
C PRO A 195 8.75 5.34 -7.33
N ARG A 196 7.95 6.23 -6.72
CA ARG A 196 6.73 6.76 -7.33
C ARG A 196 7.12 7.96 -8.19
N VAL A 197 6.95 7.83 -9.51
CA VAL A 197 7.42 8.82 -10.49
C VAL A 197 6.42 9.95 -10.75
N ALA A 198 6.95 11.18 -10.59
CA ALA A 198 6.73 12.47 -11.26
C ALA A 198 5.42 13.28 -11.11
N GLY A 199 5.60 14.49 -10.55
CA GLY A 199 4.72 15.66 -10.62
C GLY A 199 5.15 16.74 -9.61
N SER A 200 5.63 16.29 -8.46
CA SER A 200 6.42 16.99 -7.44
C SER A 200 6.97 15.85 -6.59
N VAL A 201 8.28 15.78 -6.38
CA VAL A 201 8.96 14.53 -5.98
C VAL A 201 8.73 14.22 -4.48
N LYS A 202 7.49 13.98 -4.05
CA LYS A 202 7.19 13.52 -2.69
C LYS A 202 7.47 12.03 -2.58
N HIS A 203 8.71 11.70 -2.20
CA HIS A 203 9.09 10.35 -1.78
C HIS A 203 8.68 10.16 -0.33
N PHE A 204 7.55 9.49 -0.09
CA PHE A 204 7.12 9.14 1.26
C PHE A 204 7.73 7.80 1.66
N ALA A 205 8.49 7.77 2.75
CA ALA A 205 8.77 6.53 3.46
C ALA A 205 8.06 6.55 4.81
N ASN A 206 7.15 5.59 4.98
CA ASN A 206 6.52 5.36 6.26
C ASN A 206 7.45 4.44 7.07
N LEU A 207 8.38 5.05 7.78
CA LEU A 207 9.36 4.36 8.63
C LEU A 207 8.69 4.10 9.98
N TYR A 208 7.86 3.07 10.06
CA TYR A 208 7.37 2.58 11.36
C TYR A 208 8.57 2.16 12.20
N GLU A 209 8.79 2.86 13.32
CA GLU A 209 9.71 2.56 14.43
C GLU A 209 10.79 1.52 14.09
N SER A 210 11.68 1.88 13.16
CA SER A 210 12.82 1.04 12.85
C SER A 210 13.82 1.17 14.00
N PRO A 211 14.19 0.10 14.71
CA PRO A 211 15.28 0.14 15.69
C PRO A 211 16.66 0.31 15.02
N PHE A 212 16.69 0.39 13.69
CA PHE A 212 17.91 0.50 12.88
C PHE A 212 18.08 1.92 12.34
N ASP A 213 19.35 2.32 12.21
CA ASP A 213 19.75 3.54 11.52
C ASP A 213 19.14 3.60 10.11
N VAL A 214 18.55 4.72 9.73
CA VAL A 214 18.04 4.96 8.37
C VAL A 214 19.00 5.89 7.63
N PHE A 215 19.31 5.54 6.39
CA PHE A 215 20.20 6.30 5.52
C PHE A 215 19.46 6.76 4.28
N ALA A 216 19.62 8.02 3.90
CA ALA A 216 19.24 8.54 2.60
C ALA A 216 20.45 8.55 1.67
N ILE A 217 20.31 7.96 0.48
CA ILE A 217 21.32 7.97 -0.59
C ILE A 217 20.87 9.00 -1.62
N CYS A 218 21.57 10.13 -1.66
CA CYS A 218 21.31 11.22 -2.58
C CYS A 218 22.12 11.04 -3.87
N THR A 219 21.43 10.92 -5.02
CA THR A 219 22.07 10.84 -6.34
C THR A 219 22.09 12.22 -7.00
N PRO A 220 23.26 12.79 -7.33
CA PRO A 220 23.35 14.15 -7.87
C PRO A 220 22.75 14.28 -9.27
N SER A 221 22.22 15.47 -9.59
CA SER A 221 21.69 15.79 -10.92
C SER A 221 22.77 16.08 -11.97
N LYS A 222 23.99 16.45 -11.56
CA LYS A 222 25.10 16.74 -12.46
C LYS A 222 26.04 15.54 -12.56
N ALA A 223 26.41 15.17 -13.79
CA ALA A 223 27.45 14.17 -14.04
C ALA A 223 28.80 14.70 -13.53
N GLY A 224 29.41 14.01 -12.57
CA GLY A 224 30.70 14.39 -11.97
C GLY A 224 30.68 14.54 -10.44
N GLN A 225 29.51 14.53 -9.80
CA GLN A 225 29.39 14.39 -8.35
C GLN A 225 29.12 12.93 -7.99
N SER A 226 29.72 12.45 -6.89
CA SER A 226 29.46 11.11 -6.37
C SER A 226 28.21 11.10 -5.49
N PRO A 227 27.43 10.01 -5.45
CA PRO A 227 26.32 9.87 -4.52
C PRO A 227 26.78 10.08 -3.07
N LYS A 228 25.95 10.77 -2.27
CA LYS A 228 26.23 11.01 -0.85
C LYS A 228 25.23 10.21 -0.01
N THR A 229 25.75 9.54 1.02
CA THR A 229 24.91 8.87 2.01
C THR A 229 24.81 9.76 3.24
N VAL A 230 23.58 10.05 3.68
CA VAL A 230 23.31 10.86 4.86
C VAL A 230 22.54 10.00 5.86
N LYS A 231 23.06 9.91 7.09
CA LYS A 231 22.36 9.25 8.19
C LYS A 231 21.24 10.17 8.67
N LEU A 232 20.01 9.65 8.72
CA LEU A 232 18.86 10.39 9.23
C LEU A 232 18.82 10.33 10.76
N PRO A 233 18.19 11.30 11.44
CA PRO A 233 18.00 11.24 12.89
C PRO A 233 17.27 9.97 13.32
N ASN A 234 17.56 9.50 14.52
CA ASN A 234 16.80 8.41 15.12
C ASN A 234 15.36 8.90 15.39
N ASN A 235 14.37 8.01 15.24
CA ASN A 235 12.93 8.29 15.40
C ASN A 235 12.28 9.17 14.34
N THR A 236 12.89 9.31 13.17
CA THR A 236 12.27 10.07 12.09
C THR A 236 11.08 9.29 11.51
N LYS A 237 9.86 9.72 11.87
CA LYS A 237 8.61 9.22 11.27
C LYS A 237 8.28 10.11 10.07
N ASP A 238 7.79 9.53 8.98
CA ASP A 238 7.32 10.24 7.79
C ASP A 238 8.22 11.37 7.25
N CYS A 239 9.27 11.01 6.52
CA CYS A 239 10.01 11.97 5.71
C CYS A 239 9.47 12.05 4.29
N TYR A 240 9.47 13.26 3.73
CA TYR A 240 9.20 13.49 2.33
C TYR A 240 10.12 14.54 1.72
N PHE A 241 10.28 14.47 0.40
CA PHE A 241 10.93 15.52 -0.38
C PHE A 241 9.86 16.46 -0.96
N ALA A 242 9.96 17.75 -0.70
CA ALA A 242 9.14 18.78 -1.30
C ALA A 242 10.01 19.62 -2.26
N GLY A 243 10.20 19.10 -3.48
CA GLY A 243 11.13 19.69 -4.43
C GLY A 243 12.58 19.37 -4.03
N GLU A 244 13.37 20.41 -3.77
CA GLU A 244 14.77 20.26 -3.33
C GLU A 244 14.88 20.04 -1.80
N LYS A 245 13.86 20.47 -1.03
CA LYS A 245 13.87 20.34 0.43
C LYS A 245 13.48 18.95 0.91
N PHE A 246 14.25 18.43 1.85
CA PHE A 246 13.89 17.26 2.65
C PHE A 246 13.23 17.73 3.94
N GLU A 247 12.00 17.30 4.17
CA GLU A 247 11.26 17.61 5.38
C GLU A 247 10.92 16.30 6.08
N CYS A 248 11.20 16.25 7.37
CA CYS A 248 10.73 15.19 8.24
C CYS A 248 9.91 15.84 9.33
N SER A 249 8.79 15.20 9.67
CA SER A 249 7.90 15.70 10.71
C SER A 249 7.68 14.62 11.76
N TYR A 250 7.59 15.04 13.02
CA TYR A 250 6.99 14.18 14.03
C TYR A 250 5.48 14.35 13.95
N LEU A 251 4.75 13.23 13.96
CA LEU A 251 3.35 13.23 14.32
C LEU A 251 3.27 13.21 15.85
N VAL A 252 2.97 14.38 16.44
CA VAL A 252 2.61 14.49 17.86
C VAL A 252 1.13 14.80 17.91
N ASP A 253 0.34 13.90 18.49
CA ASP A 253 -1.12 14.05 18.66
C ASP A 253 -1.92 14.34 17.37
N GLY A 254 -1.42 13.88 16.22
CA GLY A 254 -2.09 14.08 14.93
C GLY A 254 -1.71 15.36 14.19
N GLU A 255 -0.84 16.20 14.76
CA GLU A 255 -0.26 17.38 14.10
C GLU A 255 1.17 17.11 13.64
N MET A 256 1.53 17.61 12.45
CA MET A 256 2.89 17.55 11.93
C MET A 256 3.73 18.66 12.56
N VAL A 257 4.68 18.29 13.41
CA VAL A 257 5.63 19.22 14.02
C VAL A 257 6.99 19.06 13.30
N PRO A 258 7.60 20.15 12.77
CA PRO A 258 8.91 20.08 12.14
C PRO A 258 9.98 19.66 13.16
N VAL A 259 10.96 18.87 12.71
CA VAL A 259 12.16 18.56 13.51
C VAL A 259 13.05 19.80 13.56
N GLU A 260 13.35 20.33 14.75
CA GLU A 260 14.37 21.38 14.96
C GLU A 260 15.80 20.86 14.74
#